data_AF-A0A0F9P419-F1
#
_entry.id   AF-A0A0F9P419-F1
#
_cell.length_a   1.000
_cell.length_b   1.000
_cell.length_c   1.000
_cell.angle_alpha   90.00
_cell.angle_beta   90.00
_cell.angle_gamma   90.00
#
_symmetry.space_group_name_H-M   'P 1'
#
loop_
_entity.id
_entity.type
_entity.pdbx_description
1 polymer ?
#
loop_
_entity_poly.entity_id
_entity_poly.type
_entity_poly.pdbx_seq_one_letter_code
_entity_poly.pdbx_strand_id
1 'polypeptide(L)' 'MLKVGDRIEMVEMPLDPDPVAAGSIGTVHDVYVFGDGLDAWEQVWVAWDSGRKLALAVPPDVVRVIS' A
#
# COMPACT_ATOMS: atom_id res chain seq x y z
N MET A 1 -9.57 4.10 -3.76
CA MET A 1 -8.64 3.68 -4.81
C MET A 1 -7.40 4.52 -4.68
N LEU A 2 -6.25 3.88 -4.50
CA LEU A 2 -4.98 4.57 -4.34
C LEU A 2 -4.51 5.05 -5.71
N LYS A 3 -3.83 6.20 -5.76
CA LYS A 3 -3.27 6.74 -7.01
C LYS A 3 -1.83 7.18 -6.81
N VAL A 4 -1.10 7.22 -7.93
CA VAL A 4 0.26 7.77 -7.98
C VAL A 4 0.27 9.21 -7.44
N GLY A 5 1.19 9.47 -6.53
CA GLY A 5 1.35 10.75 -5.83
C GLY A 5 0.65 10.82 -4.47
N ASP A 6 -0.28 9.91 -4.16
CA ASP A 6 -0.91 9.88 -2.83
C ASP A 6 0.14 9.70 -1.75
N ARG A 7 0.02 10.48 -0.68
CA ARG A 7 0.74 10.24 0.55
C ARG A 7 -0.09 9.35 1.46
N ILE A 8 0.48 8.24 1.90
CA ILE A 8 -0.24 7.25 2.70
C ILE A 8 0.46 6.93 4.01
N GLU A 9 -0.34 6.59 5.01
CA GLU A 9 0.09 6.03 6.28
C GLU A 9 -0.33 4.55 6.34
N MET A 10 0.61 3.68 6.72
CA MET A 10 0.34 2.26 6.96
C MET A 10 -0.55 2.08 8.18
N VAL A 11 -1.67 1.36 8.03
CA VAL A 11 -2.56 1.00 9.13
C VAL A 11 -2.35 -0.46 9.53
N GLU A 12 -2.39 -1.39 8.58
CA GLU A 12 -2.27 -2.83 8.84
C GLU A 12 -1.74 -3.57 7.61
N MET A 13 -0.88 -4.57 7.82
CA MET A 13 -0.31 -5.42 6.77
C MET A 13 -0.32 -6.89 7.24
N PRO A 14 -1.51 -7.52 7.34
CA PRO A 14 -1.73 -8.65 8.24
C PRO A 14 -1.15 -9.98 7.74
N LEU A 15 -0.84 -10.10 6.45
CA LEU A 15 -0.41 -11.37 5.84
C LEU A 15 1.09 -11.45 5.55
N ASP A 16 1.86 -10.40 5.81
CA ASP A 16 3.29 -10.37 5.53
C ASP A 16 4.12 -10.78 6.77
N PRO A 17 5.09 -11.70 6.64
CA PRO A 17 5.96 -12.11 7.74
C PRO A 17 6.94 -11.04 8.25
N ASP A 18 7.22 -10.00 7.45
CA ASP A 18 8.04 -8.84 7.84
C ASP A 18 7.34 -7.54 7.41
N PRO A 19 6.28 -7.13 8.14
CA PRO A 19 5.38 -6.10 7.65
C PRO A 19 6.00 -4.70 7.62
N VAL A 20 5.46 -3.82 6.77
CA VAL A 20 5.67 -2.37 6.98
C VAL A 20 4.95 -2.00 8.28
N ALA A 21 5.69 -1.40 9.23
CA ALA A 21 5.13 -1.06 10.53
C ALA A 21 3.99 -0.03 10.42
N ALA A 22 2.94 -0.19 11.22
CA ALA A 22 1.86 0.79 11.33
C ALA A 22 2.40 2.19 11.68
N GLY A 23 1.82 3.23 11.09
CA GLY A 23 2.30 4.61 11.19
C GLY A 23 3.45 4.96 10.23
N SER A 24 4.01 3.99 9.50
CA SER A 24 4.97 4.29 8.43
C SER A 24 4.30 5.11 7.35
N ILE A 25 5.01 6.11 6.82
CA ILE A 25 4.49 7.00 5.79
C ILE A 25 5.28 6.82 4.50
N GLY A 26 4.58 6.83 3.37
CA GLY A 26 5.16 6.64 2.06
C GLY A 26 4.36 7.34 0.96
N THR A 27 4.99 7.53 -0.20
CA THR A 27 4.35 8.12 -1.37
C THR A 27 4.14 7.05 -2.44
N VAL A 28 2.90 6.89 -2.90
CA VAL A 28 2.56 5.94 -3.97
C VAL A 28 3.23 6.37 -5.27
N HIS A 29 3.97 5.49 -5.91
CA HIS A 29 4.60 5.78 -7.20
C HIS A 29 4.09 4.90 -8.36
N ASP A 30 3.54 3.71 -8.09
CA ASP A 30 2.87 2.89 -9.10
C ASP A 30 1.68 2.14 -8.50
N VAL A 31 0.65 1.88 -9.32
CA VAL A 31 -0.54 1.10 -8.95
C VAL A 31 -0.89 0.17 -10.10
N TYR A 32 -1.07 -1.11 -9.79
CA TYR A 32 -1.49 -2.14 -10.74
C TYR A 32 -2.74 -2.84 -10.21
N VAL A 33 -3.78 -2.92 -11.04
CA VAL A 33 -5.03 -3.62 -10.69
C VAL A 33 -4.98 -5.02 -11.26
N PHE A 34 -5.33 -6.01 -10.45
CA PHE A 34 -5.40 -7.42 -10.80
C PHE A 34 -6.78 -7.98 -10.46
N GLY A 35 -7.19 -9.03 -11.18
CA GLY A 35 -8.51 -9.65 -11.01
C GLY A 35 -9.66 -8.81 -11.58
N ASP A 36 -10.89 -9.25 -11.32
CA ASP A 36 -12.11 -8.56 -11.71
C ASP A 36 -13.20 -8.71 -10.64
N GLY A 37 -14.25 -7.89 -10.74
CA GLY A 37 -15.41 -7.95 -9.86
C GLY A 37 -15.06 -7.83 -8.38
N LEU A 38 -15.47 -8.82 -7.59
CA LEU A 38 -15.25 -8.87 -6.13
C LEU A 38 -13.87 -9.42 -5.74
N ASP A 39 -13.13 -10.02 -6.68
CA ASP A 39 -11.80 -10.59 -6.47
C ASP A 39 -10.69 -9.61 -6.89
N ALA A 40 -11.06 -8.38 -7.26
CA ALA A 40 -10.11 -7.37 -7.67
C ALA A 40 -9.25 -6.88 -6.50
N TRP A 41 -7.95 -6.72 -6.75
CA TRP A 41 -6.99 -6.17 -5.79
C TRP A 41 -5.93 -5.31 -6.50
N GLU A 42 -5.27 -4.46 -5.72
CA GLU A 42 -4.26 -3.52 -6.17
C GLU A 42 -2.89 -3.90 -5.62
N GLN A 43 -1.90 -4.04 -6.50
CA GLN A 43 -0.50 -3.96 -6.08
C GLN A 43 -0.07 -2.50 -6.09
N VAL A 44 0.31 -1.97 -4.93
CA VAL A 44 0.64 -0.55 -4.75
C VAL A 44 2.10 -0.41 -4.37
N TRP A 45 2.88 0.23 -5.23
CA TRP A 45 4.28 0.50 -4.96
C TRP A 45 4.44 1.85 -4.29
N VAL A 46 5.21 1.85 -3.19
CA VAL A 46 5.30 2.99 -2.28
C VAL A 46 6.77 3.29 -2.00
N ALA A 47 7.15 4.55 -2.18
CA ALA A 47 8.41 5.08 -1.71
C ALA A 47 8.24 5.41 -0.23
N TRP A 48 8.53 4.44 0.64
CA TRP A 48 8.47 4.62 2.09
C TRP A 48 9.60 5.51 2.58
N ASP A 49 9.30 6.44 3.49
CA ASP A 49 10.30 7.35 4.06
C ASP A 49 11.39 6.63 4.85
N SER A 50 11.06 5.47 5.40
CA SER A 50 12.01 4.60 6.08
C SER A 50 13.02 3.94 5.13
N GLY A 51 12.83 4.05 3.82
CA GLY A 51 13.63 3.37 2.79
C GLY A 51 13.24 1.92 2.54
N ARG A 52 12.18 1.41 3.18
CA ARG A 52 11.58 0.11 2.85
C ARG A 52 11.15 0.10 1.38
N LYS A 53 11.29 -1.05 0.72
CA LYS A 53 10.98 -1.22 -0.70
C LYS A 53 9.80 -2.15 -0.96
N LEU A 54 9.00 -2.40 0.08
CA LEU A 54 7.91 -3.36 0.02
C LEU A 54 6.66 -2.70 -0.60
N ALA A 55 6.11 -3.33 -1.62
CA ALA A 55 4.81 -2.97 -2.19
C ALA A 55 3.67 -3.57 -1.35
N LEU A 56 2.48 -3.00 -1.49
CA LEU A 56 1.26 -3.43 -0.79
C LEU A 56 0.38 -4.26 -1.72
N ALA A 57 -0.43 -5.14 -1.12
CA ALA A 57 -1.54 -5.83 -1.75
C ALA A 57 -2.85 -5.38 -1.09
N VAL A 58 -3.64 -4.55 -1.78
CA VAL A 58 -4.85 -3.92 -1.24
C VAL A 58 -6.10 -4.40 -1.99
N PRO A 59 -7.06 -5.08 -1.33
CA PRO A 59 -6.96 -5.71 0.00
C PRO A 59 -5.97 -6.90 0.01
N PRO A 60 -5.50 -7.38 1.20
CA PRO A 60 -5.98 -7.04 2.54
C PRO A 60 -5.21 -5.94 3.27
N ASP A 61 -4.12 -5.42 2.71
CA ASP A 61 -3.38 -4.34 3.36
C ASP A 61 -4.24 -3.09 3.49
N VAL A 62 -4.10 -2.41 4.63
CA VAL A 62 -4.91 -1.25 4.98
C VAL A 62 -4.01 -0.04 5.14
N VAL A 63 -4.36 1.02 4.43
CA VAL A 63 -3.66 2.31 4.49
C VAL A 63 -4.64 3.47 4.53
N ARG A 64 -4.19 4.60 5.04
CA ARG A 64 -4.93 5.86 5.04
C ARG A 64 -4.22 6.86 4.14
N VAL A 65 -4.95 7.48 3.20
CA VAL A 65 -4.45 8.64 2.46
C VAL A 65 -4.44 9.85 3.39
N ILE A 66 -3.31 10.55 3.48
CA ILE A 66 -3.12 11.70 4.36
C ILE A 66 -2.84 13.01 3.61
N SER A 67 -2.49 12.96 2.32
CA SER A 67 -2.47 14.13 1.42
C SER A 67 -2.57 13.72 -0.04
#